data_AF-A0A4R0QXJ4-F1
#
_entry.id   AF-A0A4R0QXJ4-F1
#
_cell.length_a   1.000
_cell.length_b   1.000
_cell.length_c   1.000
_cell.angle_alpha   90.00
_cell.angle_beta   90.00
_cell.angle_gamma   90.00
#
_symmetry.space_group_name_H-M   'P 1'
#
loop_
_entity.id
_entity.type
_entity.pdbx_description
1 polymer ?
#
loop_
_entity_poly.entity_id
_entity_poly.type
_entity_poly.pdbx_seq_one_letter_code
_entity_poly.pdbx_strand_id
1 'polypeptide(L)'
;MLRFTSDQSRRRAVLALTTGLGIGLGSLLAPAHAAKDVAFVSGAFRRSISVADLAYLADTGKPRGLLADILRLSRQDPEAVAKLLNQKLDLPLVLTSRLMSTRIGDVIIQRVAKIIYPLMVPAPSVSVPAIRAGVINGLQKGSGGLNAIKFLEAYPAEIMEVNIPALMAVIEKAESIAGLVKFFSESPLDGLKEAKP
;
A
#
# COMPACT_ATOMS: atom_id res chain seq x y z
N MET A 1 -76.72 -40.80 1.45
CA MET A 1 -76.84 -40.01 0.20
C MET A 1 -75.59 -39.14 0.06
N LEU A 2 -74.94 -39.18 -1.10
CA LEU A 2 -73.49 -38.95 -1.28
C LEU A 2 -73.03 -37.49 -1.11
N ARG A 3 -71.92 -37.31 -0.39
CA ARG A 3 -70.96 -36.21 -0.59
C ARG A 3 -69.92 -36.69 -1.60
N PHE A 4 -69.52 -35.84 -2.55
CA PHE A 4 -68.12 -35.58 -2.91
C PHE A 4 -68.06 -34.40 -3.88
N THR A 5 -67.27 -33.41 -3.48
CA THR A 5 -67.08 -32.10 -4.09
C THR A 5 -66.16 -32.18 -5.31
N SER A 6 -66.48 -31.34 -6.29
CA SER A 6 -65.86 -31.22 -7.61
C SER A 6 -64.40 -30.74 -7.59
N ASP A 7 -63.64 -31.41 -8.45
CA ASP A 7 -62.30 -31.17 -8.99
C ASP A 7 -61.88 -29.69 -9.15
N GLN A 8 -60.92 -29.25 -8.34
CA GLN A 8 -60.31 -27.92 -8.46
C GLN A 8 -58.81 -27.92 -8.10
N SER A 9 -58.06 -28.96 -8.47
CA SER A 9 -56.62 -29.06 -8.13
C SER A 9 -55.69 -29.41 -9.30
N ARG A 10 -56.15 -29.29 -10.55
CA ARG A 10 -55.36 -29.68 -11.73
C ARG A 10 -54.96 -28.54 -12.69
N ARG A 11 -55.00 -27.28 -12.26
CA ARG A 11 -54.59 -26.12 -13.09
C ARG A 11 -53.39 -25.31 -12.56
N ARG A 12 -52.65 -25.83 -11.58
CA ARG A 12 -51.49 -25.13 -10.97
C ARG A 12 -50.14 -25.81 -11.22
N ALA A 13 -50.00 -26.54 -12.33
CA ALA A 13 -48.81 -27.34 -12.62
C ALA A 13 -48.06 -26.95 -13.91
N VAL A 14 -48.23 -25.73 -14.46
CA VAL A 14 -47.60 -25.35 -15.74
C VAL A 14 -46.82 -24.01 -15.72
N LEU A 15 -46.58 -23.39 -14.56
CA LEU A 15 -45.87 -22.10 -14.50
C LEU A 15 -44.71 -22.10 -13.49
N ALA A 16 -43.72 -22.96 -13.69
CA ALA A 16 -42.51 -22.94 -12.86
C ALA A 16 -41.26 -23.45 -13.60
N LEU A 17 -40.88 -22.83 -14.73
CA LEU A 17 -39.68 -23.28 -15.46
C LEU A 17 -38.84 -22.21 -16.20
N THR A 18 -39.00 -20.91 -15.94
CA THR A 18 -38.17 -19.90 -16.64
C THR A 18 -37.84 -18.67 -15.78
N THR A 19 -37.02 -18.83 -14.74
CA THR A 19 -36.27 -17.71 -14.13
C THR A 19 -35.13 -18.28 -13.29
N GLY A 20 -34.00 -18.56 -13.94
CA GLY A 20 -32.87 -19.11 -13.22
C GLY A 20 -31.61 -19.25 -14.06
N LEU A 21 -31.29 -18.26 -14.89
CA LEU A 21 -29.92 -18.11 -15.42
C LEU A 21 -29.78 -16.69 -15.97
N GLY A 22 -28.92 -15.88 -15.36
CA GLY A 22 -28.59 -14.57 -15.89
C GLY A 22 -28.85 -13.46 -14.89
N ILE A 23 -27.96 -13.32 -13.91
CA ILE A 23 -27.44 -12.07 -13.34
C ILE A 23 -26.33 -12.53 -12.38
N GLY A 24 -25.08 -12.14 -12.65
CA GLY A 24 -24.02 -12.34 -11.65
C GLY A 24 -22.57 -12.42 -12.14
N LEU A 25 -22.29 -12.34 -13.44
CA LEU A 25 -20.89 -12.38 -13.95
C LEU A 25 -20.27 -11.00 -14.23
N GLY A 26 -20.98 -9.89 -13.95
CA GLY A 26 -20.54 -8.55 -14.32
C GLY A 26 -19.75 -7.76 -13.27
N SER A 27 -19.64 -8.23 -12.03
CA SER A 27 -19.14 -7.42 -10.90
C SER A 27 -17.76 -7.81 -10.36
N LEU A 28 -17.02 -8.73 -11.00
CA LEU A 28 -15.70 -9.17 -10.51
C LEU A 28 -14.51 -8.34 -11.01
N LEU A 29 -14.75 -7.26 -11.76
CA LEU A 29 -13.70 -6.37 -12.27
C LEU A 29 -14.02 -4.92 -11.91
N ALA A 30 -14.09 -4.62 -10.60
CA ALA A 30 -13.87 -3.24 -10.20
C ALA A 30 -12.44 -2.88 -10.63
N PRO A 31 -12.23 -1.83 -11.45
CA PRO A 31 -10.88 -1.42 -11.83
C PRO A 31 -10.08 -1.19 -10.54
N ALA A 32 -8.89 -1.76 -10.47
CA ALA A 32 -7.96 -1.50 -9.37
C ALA A 32 -7.67 0.00 -9.38
N HIS A 33 -8.40 0.76 -8.56
CA HIS A 33 -8.26 2.20 -8.48
C HIS A 33 -6.91 2.50 -7.88
N ALA A 34 -6.04 3.11 -8.70
CA ALA A 34 -4.79 3.71 -8.27
C ALA A 34 -5.04 4.74 -7.16
N ALA A 35 -4.08 4.92 -6.25
CA ALA A 35 -4.16 6.01 -5.30
C ALA A 35 -4.14 7.35 -6.05
N LYS A 36 -5.16 8.16 -5.77
CA LYS A 36 -5.27 9.55 -6.22
C LYS A 36 -4.65 10.48 -5.19
N ASP A 37 -4.79 10.13 -3.91
CA ASP A 37 -4.29 10.92 -2.79
C ASP A 37 -3.54 10.07 -1.76
N VAL A 38 -2.57 10.69 -1.10
CA VAL A 38 -1.91 10.17 0.10
C VAL A 38 -2.31 11.02 1.29
N ALA A 39 -3.05 10.44 2.22
CA ALA A 39 -3.50 11.10 3.44
C ALA A 39 -2.52 10.85 4.58
N PHE A 40 -1.89 11.89 5.08
CA PHE A 40 -1.00 11.86 6.24
C PHE A 40 -1.80 12.13 7.51
N VAL A 41 -1.70 11.20 8.47
CA VAL A 41 -2.56 11.15 9.66
C VAL A 41 -1.73 11.19 10.94
N SER A 42 -2.11 12.06 11.88
CA SER A 42 -1.59 12.12 13.24
C SER A 42 -2.68 12.60 14.20
N GLY A 43 -3.25 11.69 15.00
CA GLY A 43 -4.39 12.02 15.87
C GLY A 43 -5.57 12.59 15.08
N ALA A 44 -6.02 13.79 15.42
CA ALA A 44 -7.07 14.51 14.68
C ALA A 44 -6.58 15.20 13.40
N PHE A 45 -5.26 15.31 13.19
CA PHE A 45 -4.69 15.89 11.99
C PHE A 45 -4.75 14.88 10.83
N ARG A 46 -5.41 15.27 9.74
CA ARG A 46 -5.47 14.52 8.49
C ARG A 46 -5.34 15.48 7.32
N ARG A 47 -4.28 15.35 6.53
CA ARG A 47 -4.07 16.14 5.31
C ARG A 47 -3.66 15.26 4.14
N SER A 48 -4.27 15.50 2.99
CA SER A 48 -4.01 14.75 1.77
C SER A 48 -3.13 15.54 0.81
N ILE A 49 -2.22 14.84 0.14
CA ILE A 49 -1.42 15.33 -0.98
C ILE A 49 -1.75 14.45 -2.18
N SER A 50 -2.00 15.05 -3.34
CA SER A 50 -2.32 14.26 -4.52
C SER A 50 -1.10 13.49 -5.02
N VAL A 51 -1.32 12.26 -5.48
CA VAL A 51 -0.28 11.44 -6.12
C VAL A 51 0.23 12.11 -7.39
N ALA A 52 -0.63 12.86 -8.09
CA ALA A 52 -0.25 13.66 -9.26
C ALA A 52 0.74 14.78 -8.92
N ASP A 53 0.62 15.43 -7.76
CA ASP A 53 1.57 16.47 -7.34
C ASP A 53 2.90 15.86 -6.88
N LEU A 54 2.86 14.68 -6.25
CA LEU A 54 4.06 13.91 -5.91
C LEU A 54 4.80 13.45 -7.17
N ALA A 55 4.07 12.95 -8.18
CA ALA A 55 4.62 12.57 -9.47
C ALA A 55 5.23 13.80 -10.20
N TYR A 56 4.51 14.93 -10.20
CA TYR A 56 5.03 16.17 -10.77
C TYR A 56 6.33 16.64 -10.09
N LEU A 57 6.40 16.55 -8.76
CA LEU A 57 7.63 16.84 -8.02
C LEU A 57 8.74 15.86 -8.40
N ALA A 58 8.44 14.56 -8.48
CA ALA A 58 9.41 13.55 -8.87
C ALA A 58 9.96 13.81 -10.29
N ASP A 59 9.12 14.16 -11.25
CA ASP A 59 9.52 14.35 -12.65
C ASP A 59 10.26 15.67 -12.88
N THR A 60 9.84 16.74 -12.20
CA THR A 60 10.31 18.11 -12.51
C THR A 60 11.25 18.70 -11.47
N GLY A 61 11.35 18.08 -10.29
CA GLY A 61 12.03 18.64 -9.12
C GLY A 61 11.30 19.83 -8.48
N LYS A 62 10.13 20.23 -9.01
CA LYS A 62 9.39 21.41 -8.56
C LYS A 62 8.11 21.01 -7.84
N PRO A 63 7.86 21.50 -6.62
CA PRO A 63 6.60 21.24 -5.95
C PRO A 63 5.52 22.22 -6.43
N ARG A 64 4.26 21.86 -6.23
CA ARG A 64 3.11 22.72 -6.54
C ARG A 64 1.97 22.53 -5.55
N GLY A 65 1.05 23.49 -5.51
CA GLY A 65 -0.11 23.47 -4.61
C GLY A 65 0.29 23.33 -3.14
N LEU A 66 -0.49 22.55 -2.39
CA LEU A 66 -0.26 22.33 -0.95
C LEU A 66 1.12 21.72 -0.66
N LEU A 67 1.65 20.87 -1.56
CA LEU A 67 2.97 20.26 -1.38
C LEU A 67 4.08 21.32 -1.35
N ALA A 68 3.98 22.37 -2.15
CA ALA A 68 4.96 23.48 -2.14
C ALA A 68 4.97 24.22 -0.81
N ASP A 69 3.79 24.51 -0.26
CA ASP A 69 3.68 25.18 1.04
C ASP A 69 4.20 24.31 2.18
N ILE A 70 3.91 23.01 2.17
CA ILE A 70 4.40 22.05 3.17
C ILE A 70 5.93 21.98 3.13
N LEU A 71 6.55 21.78 1.96
CA LEU A 71 8.00 21.69 1.85
C LEU A 71 8.69 22.98 2.30
N ARG A 72 8.14 24.14 1.93
CA ARG A 72 8.64 25.44 2.39
C ARG A 72 8.55 25.59 3.91
N LEU A 73 7.40 25.28 4.50
CA LEU A 73 7.18 25.40 5.95
C LEU A 73 8.07 24.45 6.75
N SER A 74 8.26 23.23 6.23
CA SER A 74 9.09 22.18 6.83
C SER A 74 10.58 22.29 6.50
N ARG A 75 10.97 23.32 5.72
CA ARG A 75 12.35 23.56 5.26
C ARG A 75 12.96 22.34 4.56
N GLN A 76 12.14 21.62 3.81
CA GLN A 76 12.57 20.47 3.02
C GLN A 76 13.03 20.95 1.65
N ASP A 77 14.16 20.41 1.18
CA ASP A 77 14.64 20.64 -0.17
C ASP A 77 13.81 19.81 -1.17
N PRO A 78 13.11 20.45 -2.13
CA PRO A 78 12.31 19.73 -3.11
C PRO A 78 13.11 18.75 -3.97
N GLU A 79 14.37 19.06 -4.28
CA GLU A 79 15.22 18.16 -5.08
C GLU A 79 15.55 16.88 -4.29
N ALA A 80 15.88 17.01 -3.00
CA ALA A 80 16.09 15.87 -2.13
C ALA A 80 14.83 14.98 -2.04
N VAL A 81 13.65 15.58 -1.91
CA VAL A 81 12.38 14.83 -1.89
C VAL A 81 12.11 14.16 -3.24
N ALA A 82 12.31 14.86 -4.35
CA ALA A 82 12.16 14.28 -5.68
C ALA A 82 13.11 13.08 -5.89
N LYS A 83 14.35 13.18 -5.40
CA LYS A 83 15.32 12.07 -5.42
C LYS A 83 14.82 10.86 -4.63
N LEU A 84 14.25 11.08 -3.45
CA LEU A 84 13.66 9.99 -2.64
C LEU A 84 12.45 9.35 -3.34
N LEU A 85 11.57 10.15 -3.93
CA LEU A 85 10.40 9.64 -4.67
C LEU A 85 10.79 8.80 -5.89
N ASN A 86 11.90 9.16 -6.53
CA ASN A 86 12.46 8.43 -7.67
C ASN A 86 13.43 7.31 -7.28
N GLN A 87 13.74 7.14 -6.00
CA GLN A 87 14.66 6.09 -5.57
C GLN A 87 14.10 4.73 -5.99
N LYS A 88 14.85 4.09 -6.87
CA LYS A 88 14.43 2.87 -7.56
C LYS A 88 14.93 1.64 -6.84
N LEU A 89 14.05 0.67 -6.68
CA LEU A 89 14.32 -0.66 -6.17
C LEU A 89 14.19 -1.66 -7.33
N ASP A 90 15.33 -2.16 -7.81
CA ASP A 90 15.36 -3.21 -8.81
C ASP A 90 15.12 -4.57 -8.14
N LEU A 91 13.86 -4.98 -8.15
CA LEU A 91 13.42 -6.22 -7.52
C LEU A 91 12.88 -7.17 -8.61
N PRO A 92 13.42 -8.39 -8.75
CA PRO A 92 12.89 -9.36 -9.71
C PRO A 92 11.46 -9.78 -9.31
N LEU A 93 10.48 -9.48 -10.18
CA LEU A 93 9.05 -9.67 -9.89
C LEU A 93 8.71 -11.04 -9.30
N VAL A 94 9.26 -12.12 -9.89
CA VAL A 94 9.00 -13.50 -9.44
C VAL A 94 9.54 -13.73 -8.02
N LEU A 95 10.75 -13.23 -7.73
CA LEU A 95 11.35 -13.37 -6.40
C LEU A 95 10.61 -12.52 -5.36
N THR A 96 10.23 -11.29 -5.73
CA THR A 96 9.45 -10.43 -4.85
C THR A 96 8.09 -11.05 -4.52
N SER A 97 7.37 -11.53 -5.54
CA SER A 97 6.08 -12.20 -5.35
C SER A 97 6.21 -13.41 -4.42
N ARG A 98 7.22 -14.27 -4.63
CA ARG A 98 7.50 -15.41 -3.76
C ARG A 98 7.83 -14.97 -2.34
N LEU A 99 8.74 -14.02 -2.15
CA LEU A 99 9.13 -13.51 -0.83
C LEU A 99 7.91 -12.96 -0.07
N MET A 100 7.08 -12.17 -0.74
CA MET A 100 5.86 -11.58 -0.15
C MET A 100 4.76 -12.59 0.17
N SER A 101 4.85 -13.82 -0.37
CA SER A 101 3.96 -14.94 -0.06
C SER A 101 4.48 -15.85 1.06
N THR A 102 5.70 -15.60 1.55
CA THR A 102 6.27 -16.35 2.69
C THR A 102 5.80 -15.81 4.03
N ARG A 103 5.91 -16.63 5.09
CA ARG A 103 5.64 -16.19 6.47
C ARG A 103 6.51 -15.00 6.91
N ILE A 104 7.79 -15.00 6.53
CA ILE A 104 8.69 -13.87 6.86
C ILE A 104 8.29 -12.61 6.08
N GLY A 105 7.90 -12.75 4.82
CA GLY A 105 7.34 -11.66 4.02
C GLY A 105 6.10 -11.07 4.65
N ASP A 106 5.16 -11.91 5.11
CA ASP A 106 3.95 -11.46 5.80
C ASP A 106 4.27 -10.68 7.08
N VAL A 107 5.25 -11.12 7.88
CA VAL A 107 5.68 -10.38 9.09
C VAL A 107 6.24 -9.01 8.73
N ILE A 108 7.03 -8.91 7.66
CA ILE A 108 7.58 -7.63 7.20
C ILE A 108 6.44 -6.71 6.72
N ILE A 109 5.53 -7.22 5.90
CA ILE A 109 4.39 -6.43 5.39
C ILE A 109 3.48 -6.00 6.54
N GLN A 110 3.26 -6.84 7.56
CA GLN A 110 2.50 -6.46 8.74
C GLN A 110 3.16 -5.32 9.54
N ARG A 111 4.48 -5.18 9.50
CA ARG A 111 5.17 -4.01 10.09
C ARG A 111 4.93 -2.76 9.25
N VAL A 112 4.97 -2.87 7.92
CA VAL A 112 4.64 -1.77 7.00
C VAL A 112 3.16 -1.37 7.11
N ALA A 113 2.27 -2.32 7.36
CA ALA A 113 0.84 -2.10 7.58
C ALA A 113 0.52 -1.27 8.83
N LYS A 114 1.49 -1.05 9.73
CA LYS A 114 1.35 -0.08 10.83
C LYS A 114 1.58 1.36 10.37
N ILE A 115 2.33 1.53 9.28
CA ILE A 115 2.57 2.81 8.63
C ILE A 115 1.43 3.09 7.65
N ILE A 116 1.19 2.17 6.71
CA ILE A 116 0.10 2.27 5.73
C ILE A 116 -1.14 1.64 6.35
N TYR A 117 -1.96 2.48 6.97
CA TYR A 117 -2.98 2.06 7.92
C TYR A 117 -4.35 2.64 7.55
N PRO A 118 -5.25 1.83 6.97
CA PRO A 118 -6.59 2.27 6.63
C PRO A 118 -7.40 2.53 7.91
N LEU A 119 -7.76 3.79 8.14
CA LEU A 119 -8.51 4.30 9.29
C LEU A 119 -9.93 3.75 9.37
N MET A 120 -10.59 3.54 8.22
CA MET A 120 -11.94 2.99 8.19
C MET A 120 -11.98 1.54 8.66
N VAL A 121 -10.99 0.73 8.27
CA VAL A 121 -10.90 -0.69 8.64
C VAL A 121 -9.47 -1.01 9.03
N PRO A 122 -9.07 -0.69 10.27
CA PRO A 122 -7.70 -0.78 10.75
C PRO A 122 -7.23 -2.22 11.02
N ALA A 123 -7.30 -3.06 10.00
CA ALA A 123 -7.02 -4.49 10.10
C ALA A 123 -5.92 -4.91 9.12
N PRO A 124 -4.95 -5.75 9.55
CA PRO A 124 -3.97 -6.35 8.66
C PRO A 124 -4.59 -7.10 7.48
N SER A 125 -5.80 -7.64 7.65
CA SER A 125 -6.56 -8.30 6.58
C SER A 125 -6.91 -7.39 5.39
N VAL A 126 -6.86 -6.06 5.57
CA VAL A 126 -7.11 -5.06 4.51
C VAL A 126 -5.79 -4.47 4.00
N SER A 127 -4.90 -4.06 4.90
CA SER A 127 -3.65 -3.40 4.51
C SER A 127 -2.63 -4.34 3.88
N VAL A 128 -2.48 -5.58 4.37
CA VAL A 128 -1.49 -6.52 3.83
C VAL A 128 -1.76 -6.86 2.36
N PRO A 129 -3.01 -7.22 1.94
CA PRO A 129 -3.31 -7.42 0.54
C PRO A 129 -3.11 -6.16 -0.32
N ALA A 130 -3.48 -4.99 0.18
CA ALA A 130 -3.34 -3.73 -0.55
C ALA A 130 -1.87 -3.36 -0.80
N ILE A 131 -1.02 -3.50 0.23
CA ILE A 131 0.44 -3.29 0.09
C ILE A 131 1.02 -4.30 -0.91
N ARG A 132 0.62 -5.58 -0.81
CA ARG A 132 1.11 -6.62 -1.74
C ARG A 132 0.73 -6.30 -3.19
N ALA A 133 -0.51 -5.91 -3.42
CA ALA A 133 -0.98 -5.49 -4.73
C ALA A 133 -0.20 -4.27 -5.23
N GLY A 134 -0.03 -3.23 -4.40
CA GLY A 134 0.73 -2.03 -4.79
C GLY A 134 2.18 -2.33 -5.19
N VAL A 135 2.85 -3.24 -4.48
CA VAL A 135 4.22 -3.67 -4.84
C VAL A 135 4.24 -4.48 -6.13
N ILE A 136 3.40 -5.52 -6.25
CA ILE A 136 3.41 -6.42 -7.42
C ILE A 136 2.99 -5.66 -8.69
N ASN A 137 1.91 -4.88 -8.61
CA ASN A 137 1.40 -4.10 -9.74
C ASN A 137 2.36 -2.94 -10.06
N GLY A 138 2.95 -2.31 -9.05
CA GLY A 138 3.95 -1.25 -9.24
C GLY A 138 5.23 -1.75 -9.91
N LEU A 139 5.66 -2.99 -9.63
CA LEU A 139 6.79 -3.64 -10.31
C LEU A 139 6.48 -3.96 -11.78
N GLN A 140 5.21 -4.19 -12.11
CA GLN A 140 4.75 -4.41 -13.49
C GLN A 140 4.54 -3.09 -14.26
N LYS A 141 4.46 -1.95 -13.56
CA LYS A 141 4.30 -0.63 -14.19
C LYS A 141 5.59 -0.18 -14.87
N GLY A 142 5.56 -0.21 -16.20
CA GLY A 142 6.65 0.27 -17.05
C GLY A 142 7.95 -0.52 -16.88
N SER A 143 9.04 0.00 -17.41
CA SER A 143 10.36 -0.61 -17.25
C SER A 143 11.06 -0.14 -15.97
N GLY A 144 11.87 -1.03 -15.39
CA GLY A 144 12.92 -0.65 -14.44
C GLY A 144 12.44 -0.39 -13.01
N GLY A 145 12.04 -1.45 -12.30
CA GLY A 145 11.95 -1.44 -10.84
C GLY A 145 10.79 -0.64 -10.25
N LEU A 146 10.66 -0.75 -8.92
CA LEU A 146 9.66 -0.06 -8.12
C LEU A 146 10.24 1.23 -7.55
N ASN A 147 9.51 2.33 -7.65
CA ASN A 147 9.76 3.56 -6.89
C ASN A 147 8.48 3.97 -6.15
N ALA A 148 8.54 5.03 -5.35
CA ALA A 148 7.39 5.46 -4.55
C ALA A 148 6.19 5.81 -5.42
N ILE A 149 6.40 6.52 -6.55
CA ILE A 149 5.33 6.93 -7.45
C ILE A 149 4.62 5.72 -8.06
N LYS A 150 5.37 4.75 -8.61
CA LYS A 150 4.80 3.51 -9.17
C LYS A 150 4.03 2.70 -8.13
N PHE A 151 4.51 2.67 -6.88
CA PHE A 151 3.78 2.01 -5.79
C PHE A 151 2.45 2.71 -5.51
N LEU A 152 2.45 4.04 -5.38
CA LEU A 152 1.25 4.84 -5.13
C LEU A 152 0.23 4.69 -6.26
N GLU A 153 0.66 4.82 -7.51
CA GLU A 153 -0.19 4.68 -8.68
C GLU A 153 -0.71 3.25 -8.91
N ALA A 154 -0.18 2.27 -8.19
CA ALA A 154 -0.59 0.87 -8.28
C ALA A 154 -1.32 0.38 -7.02
N TYR A 155 -1.38 1.22 -5.97
CA TYR A 155 -2.03 0.90 -4.71
C TYR A 155 -3.54 0.85 -4.89
N PRO A 156 -4.24 -0.24 -4.50
CA PRO A 156 -5.64 -0.50 -4.86
C PRO A 156 -6.65 0.21 -3.94
N ALA A 157 -6.45 1.51 -3.72
CA ALA A 157 -7.38 2.34 -2.97
C ALA A 157 -7.24 3.78 -3.45
N GLU A 158 -8.35 4.52 -3.54
CA GLU A 158 -8.32 5.93 -3.99
C GLU A 158 -7.48 6.82 -3.08
N ILE A 159 -7.48 6.54 -1.76
CA ILE A 159 -6.71 7.27 -0.77
C ILE A 159 -5.84 6.26 -0.01
N MET A 160 -4.53 6.45 -0.06
CA MET A 160 -3.60 5.71 0.78
C MET A 160 -3.33 6.49 2.07
N GLU A 161 -3.62 5.90 3.21
CA GLU A 161 -3.46 6.56 4.51
C GLU A 161 -2.14 6.16 5.17
N VAL A 162 -1.38 7.17 5.60
CA VAL A 162 -0.05 7.05 6.22
C VAL A 162 -0.11 7.60 7.64
N ASN A 163 0.17 6.73 8.60
CA ASN A 163 0.33 7.08 10.01
C ASN A 163 1.69 7.74 10.23
N ILE A 164 1.70 9.06 10.46
CA ILE A 164 2.93 9.85 10.61
C ILE A 164 3.74 9.39 11.84
N PRO A 165 3.16 9.26 13.06
CA PRO A 165 3.91 8.72 14.20
C PRO A 165 4.57 7.37 13.93
N ALA A 166 3.87 6.44 13.28
CA ALA A 166 4.42 5.13 12.94
C ALA A 166 5.55 5.21 11.90
N LEU A 167 5.42 6.10 10.92
CA LEU A 167 6.45 6.36 9.92
C LEU A 167 7.73 6.93 10.58
N MET A 168 7.58 7.97 11.40
CA MET A 168 8.72 8.60 12.11
C MET A 168 9.43 7.60 13.02
N ALA A 169 8.69 6.78 13.76
CA ALA A 169 9.27 5.75 14.61
C ALA A 169 10.08 4.69 13.83
N VAL A 170 9.82 4.49 12.55
CA VAL A 170 10.62 3.61 11.68
C VAL A 170 11.85 4.33 11.13
N ILE A 171 11.73 5.61 10.76
CA ILE A 171 12.85 6.44 10.33
C ILE A 171 13.90 6.57 11.44
N GLU A 172 13.48 6.91 12.66
CA GLU A 172 14.37 7.03 13.83
C GLU A 172 15.13 5.72 14.12
N LYS A 173 14.45 4.58 13.98
CA LYS A 173 15.09 3.26 14.13
C LYS A 173 16.11 2.98 13.04
N ALA A 174 15.81 3.36 11.80
CA ALA A 174 16.73 3.19 10.69
C ALA A 174 17.99 4.07 10.86
N GLU A 175 17.83 5.32 11.28
CA GLU A 175 18.94 6.23 11.58
C GLU A 175 19.81 5.72 12.73
N SER A 176 19.20 5.20 13.80
CA SER A 176 19.92 4.59 14.92
C SER A 176 20.78 3.40 14.46
N ILE A 177 20.24 2.51 13.62
CA ILE A 177 20.99 1.38 13.07
C ILE A 177 22.13 1.87 12.17
N ALA A 178 21.88 2.84 11.30
CA ALA A 178 22.90 3.42 10.43
C ALA A 178 24.04 4.05 11.25
N GLY A 179 23.70 4.74 12.35
CA GLY A 179 24.66 5.31 13.29
C GLY A 179 25.53 4.23 13.96
N LEU A 180 24.93 3.11 14.36
CA LEU A 180 25.67 1.96 14.91
C LEU A 180 26.63 1.36 13.88
N VAL A 181 26.15 1.11 12.66
CA VAL A 181 27.00 0.56 11.58
C VAL A 181 28.18 1.50 11.29
N LYS A 182 27.93 2.81 11.22
CA LYS A 182 28.98 3.82 11.04
C LYS A 182 29.98 3.80 12.20
N PHE A 183 29.50 3.78 13.44
CA PHE A 183 30.34 3.70 14.63
C PHE A 183 31.26 2.48 14.61
N PHE A 184 30.74 1.29 14.29
CA PHE A 184 31.56 0.07 14.21
C PHE A 184 32.50 0.05 12.99
N SER A 185 32.13 0.72 11.89
CA SER A 185 32.98 0.81 10.70
C SER A 185 34.13 1.82 10.85
N GLU A 186 33.96 2.85 11.68
CA GLU A 186 34.94 3.93 11.89
C GLU A 186 35.77 3.76 13.18
N SER A 187 35.34 2.90 14.10
CA SER A 187 36.10 2.62 15.33
C SER A 187 37.29 1.71 15.03
N PRO A 188 38.52 2.08 15.41
CA PRO A 188 39.67 1.18 15.32
C PRO A 188 39.41 0.00 16.24
N LEU A 189 39.40 -1.22 15.69
CA LEU A 189 39.30 -2.48 16.46
C LEU A 189 40.56 -2.75 17.32
N ASP A 190 41.36 -1.72 17.63
CA ASP A 190 42.66 -1.83 18.31
C ASP A 190 42.52 -2.38 19.74
N GLY A 191 41.37 -2.20 20.38
CA GLY A 191 41.09 -2.77 21.70
C GLY A 191 40.94 -4.30 21.75
N LEU A 192 40.88 -5.00 20.60
CA LEU A 192 40.75 -6.47 20.55
C LEU A 192 42.08 -7.21 20.34
N LYS A 193 43.20 -6.50 20.18
CA LYS A 193 44.53 -7.10 19.94
C LYS A 193 45.41 -7.20 21.19
N GLU A 194 45.04 -6.57 22.30
CA GLU A 194 45.88 -6.54 23.51
C GLU A 194 45.49 -7.56 24.61
N ALA A 195 44.47 -8.39 24.38
CA ALA A 195 44.22 -9.54 25.25
C ALA A 195 45.17 -10.69 24.89
N LYS A 196 46.43 -10.59 25.31
CA LYS A 196 47.35 -11.73 25.39
C LYS A 196 47.37 -12.21 26.86
N PRO A 197 47.30 -13.53 27.13
CA PRO A 197 47.18 -14.11 28.47
C PRO A 197 48.33 -13.76 29.41
#